data_AF-G7YG16-F1
#
_entry.id   AF-G7YG16-F1
#
_cell.length_a   1.000
_cell.length_b   1.000
_cell.length_c   1.000
_cell.angle_alpha   90.00
_cell.angle_beta   90.00
_cell.angle_gamma   90.00
#
_symmetry.space_group_name_H-M   'P 1'
#
loop_
_entity.id
_entity.type
_entity.pdbx_description
1 polymer ?
#
loop_
_entity_poly.entity_id
_entity_poly.type
_entity_poly.pdbx_seq_one_letter_code
_entity_poly.pdbx_strand_id
1 'polypeptide(L)'
;MRGGRIVLQNIAPPEATSWTSGLEAMEAALELEKSVNKSLLELHAVSGTHGDPQFSDFLEDEFLKEQVQSIKEISDYVTNLRRVGPGLGEYMFDKETLHGEDD
;
A
#
# COMPACT_ATOMS: atom_id res chain seq x y z
N MET A 1 -13.15 12.31 20.03
CA MET A 1 -14.03 12.37 18.83
C MET A 1 -14.22 13.81 18.40
N ARG A 2 -14.13 14.10 17.10
CA ARG A 2 -14.02 15.46 16.52
C ARG A 2 -15.35 16.13 16.13
N GLY A 3 -16.50 15.48 16.37
CA GLY A 3 -17.84 16.01 16.03
C GLY A 3 -18.24 15.92 14.56
N GLY A 4 -17.37 15.39 13.69
CA GLY A 4 -17.67 15.15 12.28
C GLY A 4 -18.72 14.06 12.06
N ARG A 5 -19.38 14.10 10.90
CA ARG A 5 -20.39 13.12 10.47
C ARG A 5 -19.88 12.32 9.27
N ILE A 6 -19.93 11.00 9.37
CA ILE A 6 -19.54 10.10 8.28
C ILE A 6 -20.62 10.12 7.19
N VAL A 7 -20.21 10.31 5.94
CA VAL A 7 -21.05 10.17 4.75
C VAL A 7 -20.37 9.16 3.83
N LEU A 8 -20.91 7.95 3.78
CA LEU A 8 -20.33 6.86 2.99
C LEU A 8 -20.58 7.06 1.49
N GLN A 9 -19.64 6.61 0.68
CA GLN A 9 -19.72 6.58 -0.78
C GLN A 9 -19.62 5.14 -1.27
N ASN A 10 -19.99 4.90 -2.53
CA ASN A 10 -19.83 3.59 -3.15
C ASN A 10 -18.34 3.26 -3.31
N ILE A 11 -17.98 2.00 -3.04
CA ILE A 11 -16.65 1.47 -3.36
C ILE A 11 -16.70 1.01 -4.82
N ALA A 12 -15.85 1.59 -5.66
CA ALA A 12 -15.74 1.20 -7.06
C ALA A 12 -15.19 -0.24 -7.17
N PRO A 13 -15.59 -1.02 -8.19
CA PRO A 13 -14.95 -2.29 -8.45
C PRO A 13 -13.45 -2.09 -8.75
N PRO A 14 -12.59 -3.09 -8.46
CA PRO A 14 -11.19 -3.03 -8.83
C PRO A 14 -11.01 -2.83 -10.34
N GLU A 15 -9.98 -2.07 -10.73
CA GLU A 15 -9.66 -1.83 -12.15
C GLU A 15 -9.19 -3.11 -12.88
N ALA A 16 -8.53 -4.00 -12.14
CA ALA A 16 -8.06 -5.29 -12.62
C ALA A 16 -8.59 -6.43 -11.74
N THR A 17 -9.00 -7.52 -12.38
CA THR A 17 -9.55 -8.71 -11.72
C THR A 17 -8.64 -9.94 -11.81
N SER A 18 -7.55 -9.85 -12.57
CA SER A 18 -6.56 -10.92 -12.72
C SER A 18 -5.18 -10.35 -12.96
N TRP A 19 -4.17 -10.99 -12.38
CA TRP A 19 -2.75 -10.71 -12.60
C TRP A 19 -2.09 -11.96 -13.19
N THR A 20 -1.22 -11.78 -14.18
CA THR A 20 -0.57 -12.89 -14.90
C THR A 20 0.66 -13.44 -14.18
N SER A 21 1.19 -12.70 -13.21
CA SER A 21 2.28 -13.11 -12.33
C SER A 21 2.22 -12.38 -10.98
N GLY A 22 2.87 -12.93 -9.97
CA GLY A 22 3.08 -12.28 -8.68
C GLY A 22 3.91 -11.00 -8.80
N LEU A 23 4.80 -10.89 -9.79
CA LEU A 23 5.49 -9.64 -10.09
C LEU A 23 4.50 -8.54 -10.51
N GLU A 24 3.60 -8.84 -11.45
CA GLU A 24 2.58 -7.90 -11.90
C GLU A 24 1.64 -7.50 -10.75
N ALA A 25 1.25 -8.47 -9.91
CA ALA A 25 0.43 -8.21 -8.73
C ALA A 25 1.13 -7.28 -7.73
N MET A 26 2.43 -7.50 -7.44
CA MET A 26 3.20 -6.66 -6.52
C MET A 26 3.47 -5.27 -7.09
N GLU A 27 3.65 -5.14 -8.41
CA GLU A 27 3.78 -3.84 -9.07
C GLU A 27 2.46 -3.04 -8.98
N ALA A 28 1.32 -3.69 -9.19
CA ALA A 28 0.01 -3.06 -9.02
C ALA A 28 -0.25 -2.65 -7.57
N ALA A 29 0.10 -3.50 -6.60
CA ALA A 29 0.00 -3.18 -5.18
C ALA A 29 0.90 -1.97 -4.81
N LEU A 30 2.13 -1.92 -5.34
CA LEU A 30 3.04 -0.80 -5.09
C LEU A 30 2.47 0.54 -5.60
N GLU A 31 1.85 0.55 -6.78
CA GLU A 31 1.23 1.76 -7.31
C GLU A 31 -0.02 2.15 -6.51
N LEU A 32 -0.80 1.19 -6.03
CA LEU A 32 -1.92 1.44 -5.14
C LEU A 32 -1.45 2.08 -3.82
N GLU A 33 -0.42 1.54 -3.18
CA GLU A 33 0.13 2.08 -1.93
C GLU A 33 0.68 3.50 -2.09
N LYS A 34 1.34 3.79 -3.22
CA LYS A 34 1.79 5.15 -3.54
C LYS A 34 0.61 6.11 -3.72
N SER A 35 -0.47 5.66 -4.37
CA SER A 35 -1.69 6.45 -4.57
C SER A 35 -2.39 6.78 -3.25
N VAL A 36 -2.50 5.80 -2.35
CA VAL A 36 -3.04 5.99 -1.00
C VAL A 36 -2.15 6.95 -0.20
N ASN A 37 -0.83 6.76 -0.22
CA ASN A 37 0.10 7.66 0.47
C ASN A 37 0.02 9.10 -0.05
N LYS A 38 -0.12 9.28 -1.37
CA LYS A 38 -0.33 10.61 -1.95
C LYS A 38 -1.62 11.25 -1.43
N SER A 39 -2.70 10.48 -1.36
CA SER A 39 -3.98 10.96 -0.84
C SER A 39 -3.90 11.35 0.65
N LEU A 40 -3.11 10.60 1.44
CA LEU A 40 -2.84 10.93 2.84
C LEU A 40 -2.00 12.20 2.99
N LEU A 41 -1.00 12.42 2.14
CA LEU A 41 -0.20 13.65 2.13
C LEU A 41 -1.05 14.87 1.74
N GLU A 42 -1.95 14.72 0.77
CA GLU A 42 -2.90 15.77 0.40
C GLU A 42 -3.86 16.08 1.57
N LEU A 43 -4.34 15.06 2.27
CA LEU A 43 -5.18 15.23 3.46
C LEU A 43 -4.42 15.90 4.62
N HIS A 44 -3.14 15.54 4.82
CA HIS A 44 -2.26 16.19 5.79
C HIS A 44 -2.03 17.66 5.45
N ALA A 45 -1.84 18.00 4.17
CA ALA A 45 -1.74 19.39 3.73
C ALA A 45 -3.01 20.19 4.06
N VAL A 46 -4.20 19.61 3.86
CA VAL A 46 -5.48 20.23 4.27
C VAL A 46 -5.53 20.46 5.79
N SER A 47 -5.07 19.50 6.59
CA SER A 47 -4.94 19.67 8.04
C SER A 47 -4.04 20.87 8.39
N GLY A 48 -2.89 20.98 7.72
CA GLY A 48 -1.95 22.08 7.87
C GLY A 48 -2.51 23.45 7.48
N THR A 49 -3.24 23.56 6.37
CA THR A 49 -3.86 24.83 5.95
C THR A 49 -4.94 25.31 6.92
N HIS A 50 -5.61 24.38 7.60
CA HIS A 50 -6.62 24.69 8.61
C HIS A 50 -6.07 24.81 10.04
N GLY A 51 -4.77 24.59 10.23
CA GLY A 51 -4.10 24.71 11.53
C GLY A 51 -4.62 23.70 12.55
N ASP A 52 -4.82 22.45 12.14
CA ASP A 52 -5.32 21.35 12.97
C ASP A 52 -4.18 20.39 13.39
N PRO A 53 -3.38 20.75 14.42
CA PRO A 53 -2.20 19.97 14.78
C PRO A 53 -2.56 18.56 15.27
N GLN A 54 -3.72 18.37 15.91
CA GLN A 54 -4.14 17.06 16.39
C GLN A 54 -4.45 16.11 15.22
N PHE A 55 -5.10 16.60 14.16
CA PHE A 55 -5.37 15.76 13.00
C PHE A 55 -4.10 15.47 12.20
N SER A 56 -3.19 16.43 12.09
CA SER A 56 -1.88 16.20 11.46
C SER A 56 -1.10 15.11 12.20
N ASP A 57 -1.01 15.20 13.53
CA ASP A 57 -0.35 14.20 14.40
C ASP A 57 -0.97 12.80 14.20
N PHE A 58 -2.30 12.70 14.18
CA PHE A 58 -3.00 11.44 13.90
C PHE A 58 -2.65 10.84 12.53
N LEU A 59 -2.55 11.66 11.48
CA LEU A 59 -2.16 11.17 10.14
C LEU A 59 -0.69 10.73 10.11
N GLU A 60 0.19 11.44 10.80
CA GLU A 60 1.62 11.14 10.85
C GLU A 60 1.91 9.82 11.57
N ASP A 61 1.31 9.63 12.75
CA ASP A 61 1.58 8.48 13.62
C ASP A 61 0.90 7.20 13.13
N GLU A 62 -0.38 7.28 12.73
CA GLU A 62 -1.20 6.10 12.47
C GLU A 62 -1.19 5.66 11.00
N PHE A 63 -0.83 6.53 10.05
CA PHE A 63 -0.96 6.21 8.62
C PHE A 63 0.33 6.46 7.83
N LEU A 64 0.89 7.66 7.87
CA LEU A 64 2.01 8.02 6.99
C LEU A 64 3.27 7.19 7.28
N LYS A 65 3.53 6.88 8.55
CA LYS A 65 4.65 6.01 8.94
C LYS A 65 4.47 4.59 8.40
N GLU A 66 3.26 4.04 8.51
CA GLU A 66 2.93 2.71 7.98
C GLU A 66 3.06 2.67 6.46
N GLN A 67 2.54 3.68 5.75
CA GLN A 67 2.66 3.75 4.29
C GLN A 67 4.12 3.73 3.81
N VAL A 68 5.03 4.46 4.47
CA VAL A 68 6.45 4.45 4.10
C VAL A 68 7.04 3.06 4.26
N GLN A 69 6.69 2.35 5.34
CA GLN A 69 7.16 0.99 5.59
C GLN A 69 6.58 0.00 4.56
N SER A 70 5.27 0.05 4.29
CA SER A 70 4.59 -0.81 3.32
C SER A 70 5.11 -0.59 1.89
N ILE A 71 5.29 0.67 1.47
CA ILE A 71 5.85 0.99 0.15
C ILE A 71 7.27 0.43 0.02
N LYS A 72 8.09 0.52 1.07
CA LYS A 72 9.45 -0.02 1.06
C LYS A 72 9.44 -1.54 0.93
N GLU A 73 8.61 -2.21 1.72
CA GLU A 73 8.47 -3.67 1.73
C GLU A 73 8.03 -4.20 0.37
N ILE A 74 6.96 -3.65 -0.21
CA ILE A 74 6.48 -4.07 -1.53
C ILE A 74 7.50 -3.73 -2.63
N SER A 75 8.22 -2.61 -2.51
CA SER A 75 9.30 -2.29 -3.44
C SER A 75 10.45 -3.30 -3.39
N ASP A 76 10.75 -3.86 -2.22
CA ASP A 76 11.74 -4.93 -2.08
C ASP A 76 11.23 -6.23 -2.70
N TYR A 77 9.95 -6.54 -2.53
CA TYR A 77 9.30 -7.69 -3.18
C TYR A 77 9.37 -7.59 -4.71
N VAL A 78 9.01 -6.44 -5.28
CA VAL A 78 9.15 -6.19 -6.73
C VAL A 78 10.59 -6.37 -7.19
N THR A 79 11.55 -5.84 -6.44
CA THR A 79 12.98 -5.95 -6.78
C THR A 79 13.45 -7.40 -6.75
N ASN A 80 13.05 -8.16 -5.74
CA ASN A 80 13.38 -9.57 -5.60
C ASN A 80 12.74 -10.42 -6.70
N LEU A 81 11.44 -10.23 -6.97
CA LEU A 81 10.71 -10.94 -8.03
C LEU A 81 11.32 -10.69 -9.42
N ARG A 82 11.69 -9.45 -9.74
CA ARG A 82 12.43 -9.13 -10.98
C ARG A 82 13.78 -9.86 -11.06
N ARG A 83 14.46 -10.04 -9.92
CA ARG A 83 15.77 -10.70 -9.87
C ARG A 83 15.68 -12.22 -10.03
N VAL A 84 14.73 -12.86 -9.35
CA VAL A 84 14.60 -14.32 -9.37
C VAL A 84 13.91 -14.83 -10.65
N GLY A 85 13.10 -13.99 -11.29
CA GLY A 85 12.40 -14.32 -12.53
C GLY A 85 11.22 -15.28 -12.32
N PRO A 86 10.47 -15.58 -13.40
CA PRO A 86 9.25 -16.37 -13.33
C PRO A 86 9.50 -17.85 -13.07
N GLY A 87 8.43 -18.57 -12.68
CA GLY A 87 8.48 -20.03 -12.49
C GLY A 87 9.12 -20.40 -11.16
N LEU A 88 10.28 -21.07 -11.20
CA LEU A 88 10.97 -21.51 -9.96
C LEU A 88 11.38 -20.32 -9.08
N GLY A 89 11.77 -19.19 -9.67
CA GLY A 89 12.15 -18.00 -8.90
C GLY A 89 11.00 -17.45 -8.06
N GLU A 90 9.82 -17.33 -8.68
CA GLU A 90 8.59 -16.91 -8.02
C GLU A 90 8.11 -17.91 -6.96
N TYR A 91 8.20 -19.21 -7.23
CA TYR A 91 7.91 -20.26 -6.24
C TYR A 91 8.82 -20.17 -5.01
N MET A 92 10.13 -19.99 -5.21
CA MET A 92 11.07 -19.83 -4.10
C MET A 92 10.83 -18.51 -3.34
N PHE A 93 10.41 -17.45 -4.03
CA PHE A 93 10.04 -16.19 -3.38
C PHE A 93 8.83 -16.37 -2.45
N ASP A 94 7.79 -17.07 -2.91
CA ASP A 94 6.61 -17.40 -2.09
C ASP A 94 7.00 -18.16 -0.81
N LYS A 95 7.83 -19.20 -0.94
CA LYS A 95 8.27 -20.03 0.19
C LYS A 95 9.17 -19.31 1.17
N GLU A 96 10.21 -18.64 0.67
CA GLU A 96 11.27 -18.10 1.52
C GLU A 96 10.95 -16.69 2.05
N THR A 97 10.17 -15.90 1.30
CA THR A 97 9.88 -14.50 1.64
C THR A 97 8.47 -14.31 2.21
N LEU A 98 7.46 -14.90 1.57
CA LEU A 98 6.06 -14.77 2.01
C LEU A 98 5.65 -15.84 3.01
N HIS A 99 6.51 -16.84 3.25
CA HIS A 99 6.23 -17.99 4.11
C HIS A 99 4.97 -18.77 3.68
N GLY A 100 4.77 -18.91 2.36
CA GLY A 100 3.64 -19.66 1.80
C GLY A 100 3.57 -21.08 2.36
N GLU A 101 2.38 -21.49 2.83
CA GLU A 101 2.16 -22.81 3.45
C GLU A 101 2.61 -23.96 2.53
N ASP A 102 3.30 -24.94 3.10
CA ASP A 102 3.61 -26.21 2.41
C ASP A 102 2.33 -27.03 2.31
N ASP A 103 1.73 -27.05 1.11
CA ASP A 103 0.69 -28.02 0.72
C ASP A 103 1.21 -29.48 0.79
#